data_AF-A0A7V9RVY7-F1
#
_entry.id   AF-A0A7V9RVY7-F1
#
_cell.length_a   1.000
_cell.length_b   1.000
_cell.length_c   1.000
_cell.angle_alpha   90.00
_cell.angle_beta   90.00
_cell.angle_gamma   90.00
#
_symmetry.space_group_name_H-M   'P 1'
#
loop_
_entity.id
_entity.type
_entity.pdbx_description
1 polymer ?
#
loop_
_entity_poly.entity_id
_entity_poly.type
_entity_poly.pdbx_seq_one_letter_code
_entity_poly.pdbx_strand_id
1 'polypeptide(L)'
;MAAIVAAAIVAGCSTADENPVPVACKSTPETVRRALRAAPEPVTLDGTPISDCFTRASDPGDIQAMGIALTETAADLSGPARANPEGNAAVQLGYLIGAVREGASATQGIHDELARRVEQELAGVDTSSGAFATGEQAGRESG
;
A
#
# COMPACT_ATOMS: atom_id res chain seq x y z
N MET A 1 20.18 55.65 23.96
CA MET A 1 21.15 54.72 23.35
C MET A 1 20.41 53.39 23.19
N ALA A 2 19.83 53.07 22.02
CA ALA A 2 20.43 52.29 20.91
C ALA A 2 20.85 50.86 21.35
N ALA A 3 20.51 49.71 20.73
CA ALA A 3 19.88 49.31 19.46
C ALA A 3 19.38 47.83 19.58
N ILE A 4 18.19 47.46 19.10
CA ILE A 4 17.80 46.56 17.97
C ILE A 4 18.57 45.22 17.72
N VAL A 5 17.78 44.19 17.36
CA VAL A 5 17.98 42.93 16.58
C VAL A 5 18.73 41.78 17.30
N ALA A 6 18.47 40.46 17.10
CA ALA A 6 17.69 39.69 16.14
C ALA A 6 17.44 38.26 16.68
N ALA A 7 16.44 37.58 16.12
CA ALA A 7 16.16 36.16 16.32
C ALA A 7 17.31 35.24 15.88
N ALA A 8 17.49 34.12 16.58
CA ALA A 8 18.18 32.94 16.08
C ALA A 8 17.31 31.70 16.37
N ILE A 9 16.54 31.28 15.37
CA ILE A 9 15.90 29.96 15.27
C ILE A 9 16.92 29.06 14.57
N VAL A 10 17.62 28.20 15.31
CA VAL A 10 18.54 27.17 14.79
C VAL A 10 18.69 26.13 15.91
N ALA A 11 18.52 24.82 15.77
CA ALA A 11 18.15 23.92 14.69
C ALA A 11 17.45 22.71 15.33
N GLY A 12 16.44 22.15 14.66
CA GLY A 12 15.96 20.81 14.98
C GLY A 12 17.02 19.80 14.58
N CYS A 13 17.79 19.29 15.54
CA CYS A 13 18.62 18.11 15.35
C CYS A 13 17.81 16.88 15.75
N SER A 14 17.18 16.23 14.78
CA SER A 14 16.96 14.78 14.87
C SER A 14 17.95 14.13 13.89
N THR A 15 19.05 13.62 14.42
CA THR A 15 19.82 12.58 13.75
C THR A 15 18.92 11.33 13.70
N ALA A 16 18.12 11.23 12.66
CA ALA A 16 17.50 9.98 12.28
C ALA A 16 18.63 9.10 11.74
N ASP A 17 18.98 8.05 12.47
CA ASP A 17 19.75 6.95 11.90
C ASP A 17 18.87 6.34 10.79
N GLU A 18 19.14 6.78 9.56
CA GLU A 18 18.52 6.31 8.34
C GLU A 18 18.93 4.83 8.16
N ASN A 19 18.12 3.91 8.64
CA ASN A 19 17.88 2.72 7.85
C ASN A 19 16.87 3.15 6.77
N PRO A 20 17.32 3.54 5.56
CA PRO A 20 16.40 3.97 4.53
C PRO A 20 15.46 2.80 4.24
N VAL A 21 14.16 3.02 4.43
CA VAL A 21 13.13 2.13 3.89
C VAL A 21 13.48 1.91 2.41
N PRO A 22 13.47 0.66 1.91
CA PRO A 22 13.72 0.41 0.50
C PRO A 22 12.81 1.31 -0.33
N VAL A 23 13.39 2.03 -1.30
CA VAL A 23 12.66 2.98 -2.19
C VAL A 23 11.41 2.34 -2.78
N ALA A 24 11.44 1.01 -2.97
CA ALA A 24 10.33 0.12 -3.28
C ALA A 24 9.00 0.46 -2.60
N CYS A 25 8.98 0.72 -1.30
CA CYS A 25 7.75 0.92 -0.54
C CYS A 25 7.25 2.37 -0.58
N LYS A 26 8.06 3.28 -1.14
CA LYS A 26 7.66 4.64 -1.52
C LYS A 26 7.09 4.65 -2.94
N SER A 27 6.19 3.71 -3.20
CA SER A 27 5.59 3.54 -4.52
C SER A 27 4.44 4.53 -4.74
N THR A 28 4.29 4.98 -5.98
CA THR A 28 3.13 5.76 -6.43
C THR A 28 1.95 4.83 -6.77
N PRO A 29 0.70 5.31 -6.74
CA PRO A 29 -0.45 4.52 -7.19
C PRO A 29 -0.24 3.93 -8.60
N GLU A 30 0.37 4.69 -9.52
CA GLU A 30 0.67 4.22 -10.88
C GLU A 30 1.68 3.07 -10.89
N THR A 31 2.67 3.09 -10.00
CA THR A 31 3.66 2.01 -9.85
C THR A 31 2.96 0.74 -9.34
N VAL A 32 2.15 0.85 -8.29
CA VAL A 32 1.41 -0.28 -7.72
C VAL A 32 0.47 -0.88 -8.76
N ARG A 33 -0.36 -0.05 -9.42
CA ARG A 33 -1.27 -0.50 -10.48
C ARG A 33 -0.55 -1.16 -11.64
N ARG A 34 0.65 -0.68 -11.99
CA ARG A 34 1.49 -1.29 -13.03
C ARG A 34 2.01 -2.66 -12.62
N ALA A 35 2.49 -2.78 -11.39
CA ALA A 35 2.98 -4.05 -10.86
C ALA A 35 1.85 -5.08 -10.78
N LEU A 36 0.66 -4.66 -10.31
CA LEU A 36 -0.52 -5.52 -10.21
C LEU A 36 -0.96 -6.14 -11.54
N ARG A 37 -0.55 -5.60 -12.70
CA ARG A 37 -0.83 -6.25 -13.99
C ARG A 37 -0.23 -7.65 -14.15
N ALA A 38 0.75 -8.01 -13.32
CA ALA A 38 1.29 -9.36 -13.26
C ALA A 38 0.36 -10.35 -12.53
N ALA A 39 -0.59 -9.87 -11.70
CA ALA A 39 -1.48 -10.74 -10.95
C ALA A 39 -2.22 -11.73 -11.89
N PRO A 40 -2.35 -13.01 -11.51
CA PRO A 40 -2.09 -13.56 -10.18
C PRO A 40 -0.63 -13.98 -9.91
N GLU A 41 0.30 -13.76 -10.85
CA GLU A 41 1.73 -14.03 -10.61
C GLU A 41 2.28 -13.08 -9.53
N PRO A 42 3.41 -13.43 -8.88
CA PRO A 42 4.01 -12.60 -7.84
C PRO A 42 4.22 -11.14 -8.27
N VAL A 43 3.70 -10.22 -7.47
CA VAL A 43 3.76 -8.78 -7.70
C VAL A 43 4.78 -8.18 -6.74
N THR A 44 5.80 -7.54 -7.30
CA THR A 44 6.83 -6.87 -6.51
C THR A 44 6.96 -5.40 -6.89
N LEU A 45 7.19 -4.55 -5.91
CA LEU A 45 7.61 -3.15 -6.05
C LEU A 45 9.12 -3.11 -5.92
N ASP A 46 9.84 -2.82 -7.01
CA ASP A 46 11.32 -2.85 -7.06
C ASP A 46 11.94 -4.10 -6.41
N GLY A 47 11.34 -5.28 -6.67
CA GLY A 47 11.79 -6.57 -6.15
C GLY A 47 11.33 -6.90 -4.71
N THR A 48 10.53 -6.03 -4.08
CA THR A 48 9.93 -6.27 -2.75
C THR A 48 8.45 -6.62 -2.90
N PRO A 49 7.95 -7.72 -2.32
CA PRO A 49 6.51 -7.98 -2.22
C PRO A 49 5.76 -6.82 -1.53
N ILE A 50 4.51 -6.60 -1.89
CA ILE A 50 3.65 -5.58 -1.27
C ILE A 50 3.45 -5.86 0.23
N SER A 51 3.27 -7.12 0.66
CA SER A 51 3.11 -7.49 2.07
C SER A 51 4.36 -7.16 2.89
N ASP A 52 5.54 -7.37 2.32
CA ASP A 52 6.83 -7.04 2.91
C ASP A 52 6.99 -5.53 3.16
N CYS A 53 6.32 -4.69 2.37
CA CYS A 53 6.34 -3.25 2.59
C CYS A 53 5.64 -2.83 3.89
N PHE A 54 4.70 -3.63 4.41
CA PHE A 54 4.09 -3.37 5.72
C PHE A 54 5.04 -3.61 6.88
N THR A 55 5.93 -4.60 6.79
CA THR A 55 6.88 -4.89 7.88
C THR A 55 8.09 -3.94 7.87
N ARG A 56 8.42 -3.37 6.71
CA ARG A 56 9.61 -2.52 6.52
C ARG A 56 9.33 -1.02 6.55
N ALA A 57 8.07 -0.59 6.39
CA ALA A 57 7.70 0.81 6.52
C ALA A 57 7.68 1.21 8.01
N SER A 58 8.84 1.67 8.51
CA SER A 58 9.01 2.06 9.92
C SER A 58 8.87 3.56 10.17
N ASP A 59 8.95 4.39 9.13
CA ASP A 59 8.74 5.85 9.26
C ASP A 59 7.27 6.23 9.01
N PRO A 60 6.67 7.11 9.84
CA PRO A 60 5.28 7.55 9.67
C PRO A 60 4.96 8.14 8.30
N GLY A 61 5.91 8.85 7.67
CA GLY A 61 5.73 9.45 6.35
C GLY A 61 5.65 8.38 5.25
N ASP A 62 6.42 7.31 5.36
CA ASP A 62 6.42 6.20 4.41
C ASP A 62 5.15 5.35 4.54
N ILE A 63 4.70 5.11 5.77
CA ILE A 63 3.40 4.44 6.03
C ILE A 63 2.25 5.25 5.41
N GLN A 64 2.27 6.57 5.55
CA GLN A 64 1.24 7.43 4.97
C GLN A 64 1.27 7.42 3.44
N ALA A 65 2.45 7.55 2.83
CA ALA A 65 2.61 7.53 1.37
C ALA A 65 2.16 6.19 0.77
N MET A 66 2.58 5.08 1.38
CA MET A 66 2.13 3.74 0.99
C MET A 66 0.62 3.62 1.15
N GLY A 67 0.07 4.10 2.26
CA GLY A 67 -1.37 4.03 2.51
C GLY A 67 -2.20 4.77 1.47
N ILE A 68 -1.74 5.94 1.02
CA ILE A 68 -2.34 6.69 -0.09
C ILE A 68 -2.27 5.87 -1.38
N ALA A 69 -1.09 5.36 -1.73
CA ALA A 69 -0.88 4.62 -2.97
C ALA A 69 -1.75 3.36 -3.07
N LEU A 70 -1.86 2.57 -1.98
CA LEU A 70 -2.66 1.36 -1.95
C LEU A 70 -4.16 1.67 -1.99
N THR A 71 -4.62 2.69 -1.25
CA THR A 71 -6.03 3.09 -1.22
C THR A 71 -6.48 3.63 -2.59
N GLU A 72 -5.71 4.52 -3.20
CA GLU A 72 -6.02 5.05 -4.53
C GLU A 72 -6.00 3.95 -5.60
N THR A 73 -5.04 3.03 -5.54
CA THR A 73 -5.00 1.89 -6.45
C THR A 73 -6.22 0.98 -6.30
N ALA A 74 -6.66 0.71 -5.07
CA ALA A 74 -7.85 -0.07 -4.80
C ALA A 74 -9.11 0.64 -5.33
N ALA A 75 -9.22 1.96 -5.11
CA ALA A 75 -10.30 2.78 -5.62
C ALA A 75 -10.38 2.71 -7.16
N ASP A 76 -9.25 2.84 -7.86
CA ASP A 76 -9.18 2.76 -9.32
C ASP A 76 -9.56 1.40 -9.88
N LEU A 77 -9.22 0.31 -9.18
CA LEU A 77 -9.57 -1.04 -9.59
C LEU A 77 -11.03 -1.39 -9.25
N SER A 78 -11.61 -0.75 -8.25
CA SER A 78 -12.97 -1.05 -7.77
C SER A 78 -14.03 -0.84 -8.84
N GLY A 79 -14.00 0.27 -9.59
CA GLY A 79 -14.98 0.56 -10.65
C GLY A 79 -14.99 -0.52 -11.75
N PRO A 80 -13.85 -0.82 -12.38
CA PRO A 80 -13.74 -1.89 -13.37
C PRO A 80 -14.07 -3.29 -12.81
N ALA A 81 -13.69 -3.59 -11.56
CA ALA A 81 -14.01 -4.87 -10.92
C ALA A 81 -15.53 -5.03 -10.68
N ARG A 82 -16.23 -3.95 -10.30
CA ARG A 82 -17.70 -3.94 -10.23
C ARG A 82 -18.35 -4.16 -11.59
N ALA A 83 -17.80 -3.51 -12.62
CA ALA A 83 -18.34 -3.59 -13.98
C ALA A 83 -18.11 -4.97 -14.64
N ASN A 84 -17.04 -5.67 -14.27
CA ASN A 84 -16.72 -7.01 -14.74
C ASN A 84 -16.12 -7.86 -13.60
N PRO A 85 -16.97 -8.54 -12.81
CA PRO A 85 -16.56 -9.36 -11.67
C PRO A 85 -15.56 -10.48 -12.00
N GLU A 86 -15.60 -11.01 -13.22
CA GLU A 86 -14.68 -12.07 -13.67
C GLU A 86 -13.49 -11.50 -14.47
N GLY A 87 -13.30 -10.18 -14.45
CA GLY A 87 -12.26 -9.48 -15.19
C GLY A 87 -10.93 -9.38 -14.46
N ASN A 88 -9.88 -8.99 -15.19
CA ASN A 88 -8.55 -8.81 -14.64
C ASN A 88 -8.50 -7.80 -13.48
N ALA A 89 -9.33 -6.76 -13.50
CA ALA A 89 -9.39 -5.79 -12.41
C ALA A 89 -9.84 -6.43 -11.08
N ALA A 90 -10.72 -7.43 -11.13
CA ALA A 90 -11.13 -8.19 -9.95
C ALA A 90 -9.98 -9.07 -9.43
N VAL A 91 -9.21 -9.71 -10.31
CA VAL A 91 -7.99 -10.45 -9.93
C VAL A 91 -6.97 -9.51 -9.28
N GLN A 92 -6.71 -8.37 -9.88
CA GLN A 92 -5.75 -7.37 -9.38
C GLN A 92 -6.17 -6.79 -8.03
N LEU A 93 -7.45 -6.46 -7.88
CA LEU A 93 -7.99 -5.95 -6.62
C LEU A 93 -7.96 -7.03 -5.54
N GLY A 94 -8.35 -8.27 -5.87
CA GLY A 94 -8.23 -9.41 -4.96
C GLY A 94 -6.79 -9.58 -4.49
N TYR A 95 -5.82 -9.56 -5.41
CA TYR A 95 -4.40 -9.66 -5.09
C TYR A 95 -3.95 -8.59 -4.11
N LEU A 96 -4.28 -7.33 -4.39
CA LEU A 96 -3.95 -6.21 -3.51
C LEU A 96 -4.51 -6.42 -2.10
N ILE A 97 -5.78 -6.83 -1.98
CA ILE A 97 -6.40 -7.10 -0.67
C ILE A 97 -5.72 -8.25 0.06
N GLY A 98 -5.40 -9.33 -0.66
CA GLY A 98 -4.68 -10.47 -0.09
C GLY A 98 -3.32 -10.06 0.49
N ALA A 99 -2.55 -9.30 -0.27
CA ALA A 99 -1.22 -8.80 0.14
C ALA A 99 -1.31 -7.84 1.34
N VAL A 100 -2.30 -6.95 1.34
CA VAL A 100 -2.54 -6.00 2.44
C VAL A 100 -2.94 -6.73 3.72
N ARG A 101 -3.79 -7.76 3.62
CA ARG A 101 -4.17 -8.60 4.77
C ARG A 101 -2.98 -9.33 5.35
N GLU A 102 -2.17 -9.94 4.49
CA GLU A 102 -0.96 -10.66 4.90
C GLU A 102 0.00 -9.70 5.62
N GLY A 103 0.34 -8.57 4.98
CA GLY A 103 1.23 -7.56 5.54
C GLY A 103 0.72 -6.98 6.87
N ALA A 104 -0.58 -6.67 6.98
CA ALA A 104 -1.16 -6.16 8.22
C ALA A 104 -1.09 -7.21 9.35
N SER A 105 -1.40 -8.47 9.06
CA SER A 105 -1.36 -9.56 10.04
C SER A 105 0.04 -9.78 10.65
N ALA A 106 1.10 -9.53 9.86
CA ALA A 106 2.48 -9.64 10.29
C ALA A 106 2.92 -8.54 11.28
N THR A 107 2.13 -7.47 11.46
CA THR A 107 2.50 -6.29 12.26
C THR A 107 1.75 -6.14 13.58
N GLN A 108 1.13 -7.20 14.09
CA GLN A 108 0.42 -7.21 15.38
C GLN A 108 -0.62 -6.08 15.54
N GLY A 109 -1.25 -5.68 14.43
CA GLY A 109 -2.32 -4.68 14.40
C GLY A 109 -1.89 -3.24 14.14
N ILE A 110 -0.60 -2.97 13.95
CA ILE A 110 -0.10 -1.60 13.67
C ILE A 110 -0.73 -1.04 12.38
N HIS A 111 -0.91 -1.87 11.36
CA HIS A 111 -1.46 -1.44 10.06
C HIS A 111 -2.91 -1.84 9.81
N ASP A 112 -3.65 -2.30 10.83
CA ASP A 112 -5.05 -2.71 10.67
C ASP A 112 -5.94 -1.58 10.17
N GLU A 113 -5.67 -0.34 10.59
CA GLU A 113 -6.43 0.81 10.12
C GLU A 113 -6.19 1.10 8.64
N LEU A 114 -4.94 0.93 8.18
CA LEU A 114 -4.64 1.04 6.76
C LEU A 114 -5.35 -0.08 5.99
N ALA A 115 -5.24 -1.33 6.44
CA ALA A 115 -5.93 -2.45 5.81
C ALA A 115 -7.44 -2.20 5.70
N ARG A 116 -8.09 -1.74 6.77
CA ARG A 116 -9.51 -1.37 6.77
C ARG A 116 -9.85 -0.32 5.71
N ARG A 117 -9.02 0.71 5.52
CA ARG A 117 -9.26 1.76 4.51
C ARG A 117 -9.16 1.21 3.10
N VAL A 118 -8.16 0.38 2.81
CA VAL A 118 -8.04 -0.25 1.50
C VAL A 118 -9.24 -1.18 1.24
N GLU A 119 -9.68 -1.92 2.26
CA GLU A 119 -10.86 -2.79 2.16
C GLU A 119 -12.18 -2.04 1.96
N GLN A 120 -12.30 -0.78 2.41
CA GLN A 120 -13.49 0.03 2.17
C GLN A 120 -13.75 0.25 0.67
N GLU A 121 -12.70 0.23 -0.16
CA GLU A 121 -12.82 0.34 -1.62
C GLU A 121 -13.51 -0.86 -2.27
N LEU A 122 -13.69 -1.97 -1.53
CA LEU A 122 -14.45 -3.14 -1.98
C LEU A 122 -15.97 -2.94 -1.99
N ALA A 123 -16.47 -1.79 -1.53
CA ALA A 123 -17.91 -1.52 -1.50
C ALA A 123 -18.56 -1.79 -2.87
N GLY A 124 -19.47 -2.76 -2.95
CA GLY A 124 -20.17 -3.14 -4.19
C GLY A 124 -19.38 -4.00 -5.19
N VAL A 125 -18.12 -4.37 -4.90
CA VAL A 125 -17.36 -5.37 -5.65
C VAL A 125 -17.87 -6.77 -5.28
N ASP A 126 -18.02 -7.64 -6.27
CA ASP A 126 -18.33 -9.05 -6.03
C ASP A 126 -17.08 -9.81 -5.59
N THR A 127 -16.85 -9.85 -4.28
CA THR A 127 -15.74 -10.58 -3.66
C THR A 127 -15.92 -12.10 -3.68
N SER A 128 -17.09 -12.60 -4.11
CA SER A 128 -17.36 -14.02 -4.27
C SER A 128 -17.04 -14.56 -5.67
N SER A 129 -16.73 -13.67 -6.62
CA SER A 129 -16.28 -14.02 -7.96
C SER A 129 -15.01 -14.88 -7.96
N GLY A 130 -14.89 -15.75 -8.96
CA GLY A 130 -13.72 -16.64 -9.08
C GLY A 130 -12.44 -15.84 -9.31
N ALA A 131 -12.53 -14.78 -10.11
CA ALA A 131 -11.42 -13.86 -10.36
C ALA A 131 -10.92 -13.16 -9.09
N PHE A 132 -11.83 -12.59 -8.27
CA PHE A 132 -11.43 -11.95 -7.02
C PHE A 132 -10.78 -12.93 -6.05
N ALA A 133 -11.40 -14.10 -5.85
CA ALA A 133 -10.89 -15.13 -4.94
C ALA A 133 -9.50 -15.65 -5.38
N THR A 134 -9.29 -15.82 -6.68
CA THR A 134 -7.98 -16.21 -7.25
C THR A 134 -6.92 -15.16 -6.93
N GLY A 135 -7.24 -13.89 -7.16
CA GLY A 135 -6.37 -12.77 -6.80
C GLY A 135 -6.04 -12.77 -5.32
N GLU A 136 -7.06 -12.83 -4.46
CA GLU A 136 -6.91 -12.76 -3.00
C GLU A 136 -6.07 -13.89 -2.44
N GLN A 137 -6.21 -15.11 -2.95
CA GLN A 137 -5.34 -16.21 -2.56
C GLN A 137 -3.90 -15.95 -2.99
N ALA A 138 -3.67 -15.58 -4.26
CA ALA A 138 -2.33 -15.31 -4.75
C ALA A 138 -1.63 -14.17 -4.01
N GLY A 139 -2.37 -13.11 -3.66
CA GLY A 139 -1.87 -11.98 -2.89
C GLY A 139 -1.51 -12.36 -1.45
N ARG A 140 -2.24 -13.27 -0.81
CA ARG A 140 -1.86 -13.79 0.51
C ARG A 140 -0.60 -14.66 0.47
N GLU A 141 -0.43 -15.43 -0.61
CA GLU A 141 0.67 -16.39 -0.73
C GLU A 141 1.99 -15.76 -1.21
N SER A 142 1.91 -14.73 -2.05
CA SER A 142 3.06 -14.20 -2.79
C SER A 142 3.13 -12.68 -2.87
N GLY A 143 2.14 -12.01 -2.29
CA GLY A 143 1.97 -10.57 -2.37
C GLY A 143 2.79 -9.82 -1.39
#